data_AF-A0A095TQ01-F1
#
_entry.id   AF-A0A095TQ01-F1
#
_cell.length_a   1.000
_cell.length_b   1.000
_cell.length_c   1.000
_cell.angle_alpha   90.00
_cell.angle_beta   90.00
_cell.angle_gamma   90.00
#
_symmetry.space_group_name_H-M   'P 1'
#
loop_
_entity.id
_entity.type
_entity.pdbx_description
1 polymer ?
#
loop_
_entity_poly.entity_id
_entity_poly.type
_entity_poly.pdbx_seq_one_letter_code
_entity_poly.pdbx_strand_id
1 'polypeptide(L)'
;MQSPEYRLGQFTAASSFNVRKLDYDSSTATRVRGEDCHRVGHKPNDSRLQRAMDSAIKDGQDKGVDGDLLINVRIDQVQKNKPGSFFGLPEPYNCIEVEGDLVRLN
;
A
#
# COMPACT_ATOMS: atom_id res chain seq x y z
N MET A 1 5.01 -7.11 -14.40
CA MET A 1 5.26 -6.58 -13.03
C MET A 1 6.76 -6.37 -12.90
N GLN A 2 7.21 -5.18 -12.50
CA GLN A 2 8.62 -4.96 -12.16
C GLN A 2 8.92 -5.72 -10.85
N SER A 3 10.07 -6.41 -10.81
CA SER A 3 10.55 -7.04 -9.58
C SER A 3 10.91 -5.96 -8.55
N PRO A 4 10.60 -6.15 -7.26
CA PRO A 4 10.91 -5.15 -6.27
C PRO A 4 12.42 -5.02 -6.06
N GLU A 5 12.89 -3.81 -5.79
CA GLU A 5 14.28 -3.58 -5.42
C GLU A 5 14.56 -4.20 -4.05
N TYR A 6 13.59 -4.10 -3.13
CA TYR A 6 13.69 -4.64 -1.79
C TYR A 6 12.32 -5.03 -1.25
N ARG A 7 12.20 -6.17 -0.56
CA ARG A 7 10.99 -6.52 0.21
C ARG A 7 11.17 -6.04 1.64
N LEU A 8 10.31 -5.13 2.07
CA LEU A 8 10.31 -4.60 3.44
C LEU A 8 9.67 -5.59 4.42
N GLY A 9 8.74 -6.41 3.95
CA GLY A 9 8.19 -7.49 4.75
C GLY A 9 7.01 -8.20 4.11
N GLN A 10 6.60 -9.28 4.77
CA GLN A 10 5.39 -10.02 4.47
C GLN A 10 4.69 -10.34 5.79
N PHE A 11 3.42 -10.00 5.89
CA PHE A 11 2.66 -10.03 7.14
C PHE A 11 1.35 -10.78 6.92
N THR A 12 0.94 -11.56 7.91
CA THR A 12 -0.36 -12.21 7.89
C THR A 12 -1.49 -11.19 7.91
N ALA A 13 -1.33 -10.13 8.70
CA ALA A 13 -2.29 -9.05 8.83
C ALA A 13 -1.58 -7.72 9.12
N ALA A 14 -2.10 -6.63 8.57
CA ALA A 14 -1.64 -5.27 8.87
C ALA A 14 -2.79 -4.26 8.75
N SER A 15 -2.75 -3.22 9.56
CA SER A 15 -3.64 -2.06 9.45
C SER A 15 -2.92 -0.81 9.93
N SER A 16 -3.22 0.32 9.30
CA SER A 16 -2.84 1.65 9.78
C SER A 16 -3.86 2.23 10.76
N PHE A 17 -4.97 1.53 11.02
CA PHE A 17 -6.03 1.88 11.94
C PHE A 17 -5.99 1.02 13.21
N ASN A 18 -6.69 1.46 14.24
CA ASN A 18 -6.84 0.69 15.47
C ASN A 18 -7.93 -0.37 15.31
N VAL A 19 -7.53 -1.58 14.99
CA VAL A 19 -8.44 -2.72 14.85
C VAL A 19 -8.61 -3.42 16.19
N ARG A 20 -9.86 -3.60 16.63
CA ARG A 20 -10.22 -4.38 17.83
C ARG A 20 -10.89 -5.67 17.39
N LYS A 21 -10.56 -6.78 18.05
CA LYS A 21 -11.07 -8.13 17.74
C LYS A 21 -10.78 -8.51 16.27
N LEU A 22 -9.62 -9.14 16.04
CA LEU A 22 -9.17 -9.61 14.72
C LEU A 22 -9.97 -10.86 14.26
N ASP A 23 -11.29 -10.76 14.30
CA ASP A 23 -12.22 -11.73 13.72
C ASP A 23 -12.71 -11.15 12.40
N TYR A 24 -12.42 -11.83 11.30
CA TYR A 24 -12.67 -11.34 9.95
C TYR A 24 -13.22 -12.44 9.05
N ASP A 25 -14.05 -12.05 8.10
CA ASP A 25 -14.59 -12.96 7.10
C ASP A 25 -13.68 -12.98 5.86
N SER A 26 -12.90 -14.05 5.72
CA SER A 26 -12.01 -14.24 4.57
C SER A 26 -12.76 -14.38 3.24
N SER A 27 -14.07 -14.69 3.24
CA SER A 27 -14.89 -14.71 2.02
C SER A 27 -15.13 -13.32 1.42
N THR A 28 -14.93 -12.26 2.22
CA THR A 28 -15.02 -10.86 1.78
C THR A 28 -13.72 -10.31 1.22
N ALA A 29 -12.66 -11.12 1.18
CA ALA A 29 -11.33 -10.72 0.77
C ALA A 29 -11.33 -10.10 -0.65
N THR A 30 -10.95 -8.83 -0.71
CA THR A 30 -10.80 -8.10 -1.97
C THR A 30 -9.36 -7.67 -2.14
N ARG A 31 -8.75 -8.03 -3.27
CA ARG A 31 -7.37 -7.66 -3.57
C ARG A 31 -7.25 -6.15 -3.72
N VAL A 32 -6.33 -5.56 -2.96
CA VAL A 32 -6.06 -4.13 -2.96
C VAL A 32 -4.58 -3.81 -3.11
N ARG A 33 -4.32 -2.60 -3.60
CA ARG A 33 -2.96 -2.06 -3.70
C ARG A 33 -2.95 -0.59 -3.39
N GLY A 34 -1.96 -0.17 -2.63
CA GLY A 34 -1.67 1.23 -2.34
C GLY A 34 -0.20 1.53 -2.48
N GLU A 35 0.12 2.80 -2.72
CA GLU A 35 1.51 3.23 -2.84
C GLU A 35 1.72 4.65 -2.32
N ASP A 36 2.93 4.91 -1.83
CA ASP A 36 3.44 6.25 -1.57
C ASP A 36 4.79 6.40 -2.25
N CYS A 37 4.91 7.37 -3.15
CA CYS A 37 6.11 7.59 -3.96
C CYS A 37 6.74 8.93 -3.66
N HIS A 38 8.06 8.96 -3.58
CA HIS A 38 8.83 10.18 -3.47
C HIS A 38 9.89 10.24 -4.57
N ARG A 39 10.20 11.45 -5.03
CA ARG A 39 11.24 11.69 -6.03
C ARG A 39 12.61 11.35 -5.45
N VAL A 40 13.41 10.59 -6.19
CA VAL A 40 14.77 10.25 -5.76
C VAL A 40 15.60 11.53 -5.60
N GLY A 41 16.46 11.57 -4.58
CA GLY A 41 17.28 12.74 -4.24
C GLY A 41 16.57 13.82 -3.41
N HIS A 42 15.28 13.63 -3.09
CA HIS A 42 14.54 14.50 -2.16
C HIS A 42 14.31 13.74 -0.85
N LYS A 43 14.49 14.41 0.30
CA LYS A 43 14.29 13.76 1.60
C LYS A 43 12.81 13.38 1.73
N PRO A 44 12.48 12.10 2.00
CA PRO A 44 11.10 11.71 2.25
C PRO A 44 10.59 12.37 3.54
N ASN A 45 9.28 12.62 3.58
CA ASN A 45 8.59 12.87 4.84
C ASN A 45 8.42 11.57 5.62
N ASP A 46 8.14 11.69 6.92
CA ASP A 46 7.79 10.54 7.76
C ASP A 46 6.41 9.96 7.34
N SER A 47 6.12 8.74 7.78
CA SER A 47 4.84 8.02 7.57
C SER A 47 4.53 7.55 6.14
N ARG A 48 5.54 7.36 5.28
CA ARG A 48 5.35 6.81 3.91
C ARG A 48 4.65 5.46 3.88
N LEU A 49 5.08 4.55 4.76
CA LEU A 49 4.49 3.22 4.88
C LEU A 49 3.01 3.30 5.28
N GLN A 50 2.69 4.16 6.23
CA GLN A 50 1.33 4.39 6.69
C GLN A 50 0.45 4.89 5.53
N ARG A 51 0.90 5.89 4.76
CA ARG A 51 0.14 6.40 3.62
C ARG A 51 -0.03 5.37 2.49
N ALA A 52 0.98 4.55 2.23
CA ALA A 52 0.86 3.46 1.28
C ALA A 52 -0.20 2.43 1.74
N MET A 53 -0.26 2.15 3.05
CA MET A 53 -1.27 1.27 3.64
C MET A 53 -2.68 1.91 3.63
N ASP A 54 -2.80 3.19 4.00
CA ASP A 54 -4.05 3.96 3.92
C ASP A 54 -4.58 3.98 2.48
N SER A 55 -3.69 4.16 1.50
CA SER A 55 -4.04 4.09 0.08
C SER A 55 -4.56 2.71 -0.33
N ALA A 56 -4.01 1.62 0.21
CA ALA A 56 -4.46 0.26 -0.09
C ALA A 56 -5.83 -0.01 0.54
N ILE A 57 -6.05 0.43 1.78
CA ILE A 57 -7.34 0.32 2.45
C ILE A 57 -8.40 1.14 1.71
N LYS A 58 -8.07 2.38 1.33
CA LYS A 58 -8.95 3.25 0.55
C LYS A 58 -9.34 2.64 -0.80
N ASP A 59 -8.39 2.01 -1.51
CA ASP A 59 -8.67 1.29 -2.77
C ASP A 59 -9.72 0.18 -2.58
N GLY A 60 -9.71 -0.53 -1.44
CA GLY A 60 -10.75 -1.52 -1.12
C GLY A 60 -12.08 -0.91 -0.69
N GLN A 61 -12.05 0.19 0.06
CA GLN A 61 -13.25 0.94 0.44
C GLN A 61 -13.96 1.54 -0.77
N ASP A 62 -13.22 2.08 -1.73
CA ASP A 62 -13.73 2.59 -3.01
C ASP A 62 -14.36 1.46 -3.87
N LYS A 63 -14.01 0.19 -3.60
CA LYS A 63 -14.63 -1.02 -4.19
C LYS A 63 -15.82 -1.56 -3.39
N GLY A 64 -16.22 -0.91 -2.29
CA GLY A 64 -17.39 -1.27 -1.48
C GLY A 64 -17.12 -2.25 -0.32
N VAL A 65 -15.86 -2.46 0.05
CA VAL A 65 -15.49 -3.22 1.23
C VAL A 65 -15.39 -2.29 2.43
N ASP A 66 -16.36 -2.38 3.33
CA ASP A 66 -16.34 -1.67 4.62
C ASP A 66 -15.42 -2.41 5.61
N GLY A 67 -14.13 -2.15 5.50
CA GLY A 67 -13.11 -2.74 6.36
C GLY A 67 -11.79 -1.96 6.31
N ASP A 68 -10.93 -2.28 7.26
CA ASP A 68 -9.68 -1.56 7.52
C ASP A 68 -8.54 -2.51 7.93
N LEU A 69 -8.75 -3.82 7.79
CA LEU A 69 -7.75 -4.87 8.00
C LEU A 69 -7.30 -5.45 6.66
N LEU A 70 -6.01 -5.36 6.36
CA LEU A 70 -5.39 -6.08 5.25
C LEU A 70 -4.86 -7.41 5.74
N ILE A 71 -5.11 -8.49 5.00
CA ILE A 71 -4.50 -9.80 5.19
C ILE A 71 -3.57 -10.14 4.01
N ASN A 72 -2.68 -11.13 4.20
CA ASN A 72 -1.71 -11.55 3.19
C ASN A 72 -0.90 -10.38 2.62
N VAL A 73 -0.44 -9.52 3.52
CA VAL A 73 0.13 -8.22 3.18
C VAL A 73 1.57 -8.39 2.75
N ARG A 74 1.90 -7.80 1.61
CA ARG A 74 3.25 -7.69 1.08
C ARG A 74 3.61 -6.23 0.95
N ILE A 75 4.79 -5.89 1.46
CA ILE A 75 5.29 -4.53 1.46
C ILE A 75 6.63 -4.53 0.73
N ASP A 76 6.66 -3.86 -0.41
CA ASP A 76 7.83 -3.79 -1.27
C ASP A 76 8.25 -2.34 -1.47
N GLN A 77 9.55 -2.14 -1.65
CA GLN A 77 10.12 -0.91 -2.15
C GLN A 77 10.51 -1.12 -3.61
N VAL A 78 10.02 -0.24 -4.48
CA VAL A 78 10.27 -0.30 -5.93
C VAL A 78 10.66 1.07 -6.46
N GLN A 79 11.53 1.12 -7.46
CA GLN A 79 11.80 2.35 -8.21
C GLN A 79 10.93 2.39 -9.48
N LYS A 80 10.24 3.51 -9.70
CA LYS A 80 9.38 3.75 -10.86
C LYS A 80 9.77 5.03 -11.55
N ASN A 81 9.67 5.04 -12.87
CA ASN A 81 9.69 6.30 -13.63
C ASN A 81 8.26 6.86 -13.68
N LYS A 82 8.05 8.04 -13.09
CA LYS A 82 6.76 8.76 -13.13
C LYS A 82 6.92 10.08 -13.88
N PRO A 83 5.84 10.64 -14.47
CA PRO A 83 5.90 11.95 -15.10
C PRO A 83 6.43 13.01 -14.13
N GLY A 84 7.54 13.66 -14.50
CA GLY A 84 8.20 14.69 -13.71
C GLY A 84 7.57 16.07 -13.87
N SER A 85 7.96 17.00 -12.99
CA SER A 85 7.43 18.36 -12.97
C SER A 85 7.93 19.24 -14.13
N PHE A 86 9.04 18.87 -14.78
CA PHE A 86 9.61 19.61 -15.91
C PHE A 86 9.18 18.96 -17.24
N PHE A 87 8.23 19.59 -17.94
CA PHE A 87 7.75 19.18 -19.27
C PHE A 87 7.28 17.71 -19.37
N GLY A 88 6.90 17.09 -18.25
CA GLY A 88 6.47 15.68 -18.22
C GLY A 88 7.58 14.67 -18.50
N LEU A 89 8.85 15.09 -18.49
CA LEU A 89 9.98 14.16 -18.61
C LEU A 89 9.93 13.13 -17.47
N PRO A 90 10.12 11.82 -17.75
CA PRO A 90 10.09 10.80 -16.72
C PRO A 90 11.20 11.03 -15.68
N GLU A 91 10.84 10.99 -14.41
CA GLU A 91 11.76 11.11 -13.29
C GLU A 91 11.70 9.86 -12.41
N PRO A 92 12.81 9.47 -11.78
CA PRO A 92 12.84 8.32 -10.90
C PRO A 92 12.18 8.65 -9.55
N TYR A 93 11.24 7.79 -9.15
CA TYR A 93 10.57 7.81 -7.86
C TYR A 93 10.86 6.51 -7.14
N ASN A 94 11.15 6.60 -5.86
CA ASN A 94 11.18 5.45 -4.98
C ASN A 94 9.81 5.36 -4.30
N CYS A 95 9.16 4.21 -4.44
CA CYS A 95 7.80 3.94 -4.01
C CYS A 95 7.80 2.83 -2.96
N ILE A 96 7.02 3.03 -1.90
CA ILE A 96 6.59 1.94 -1.04
C ILE A 96 5.25 1.47 -1.58
N GLU A 97 5.14 0.19 -1.87
CA GLU A 97 3.92 -0.46 -2.31
C GLU A 97 3.43 -1.42 -1.24
N VAL A 98 2.13 -1.33 -0.94
CA VAL A 98 1.43 -2.26 -0.08
C VAL A 98 0.41 -3.00 -0.93
N GLU A 99 0.50 -4.32 -0.95
CA GLU A 99 -0.46 -5.20 -1.61
C GLU A 99 -0.99 -6.19 -0.58
N GLY A 100 -2.28 -6.49 -0.62
CA GLY A 100 -2.93 -7.39 0.33
C GLY A 100 -4.39 -7.60 -0.03
N ASP A 101 -5.12 -8.27 0.84
CA ASP A 101 -6.55 -8.47 0.69
C ASP A 101 -7.27 -7.71 1.81
N LEU A 102 -8.15 -6.76 1.46
CA LEU A 102 -8.98 -6.06 2.43
C LEU A 102 -10.17 -6.95 2.78
N VAL A 103 -10.43 -7.12 4.08
CA VAL A 103 -11.51 -7.95 4.62
C VAL A 103 -12.42 -7.13 5.53
N ARG A 104 -13.68 -7.56 5.62
CA ARG A 104 -14.61 -7.07 6.65
C ARG A 104 -14.34 -7.76 7.98
N LEU A 105 -14.51 -6.99 9.06
CA LEU A 105 -14.48 -7.51 10.43
C LEU A 105 -15.89 -7.97 10.84
N ASN A 106 -15.95 -8.97 11.72
CA ASN A 106 -17.19 -9.54 12.26
C ASN A 106 -17.71 -8.78 13.50
#